data_AF-A0A661MXN2-F1
#
_entry.id   AF-A0A661MXN2-F1
#
_cell.length_a   1.000
_cell.length_b   1.000
_cell.length_c   1.000
_cell.angle_alpha   90.00
_cell.angle_beta   90.00
_cell.angle_gamma   90.00
#
_symmetry.space_group_name_H-M   'P 1'
#
loop_
_entity.id
_entity.type
_entity.pdbx_description
1 polymer ?
#
loop_
_entity_poly.entity_id
_entity_poly.type
_entity_poly.pdbx_seq_one_letter_code
_entity_poly.pdbx_strand_id
1 'polypeptide(L)' 'SYRAMLDREGAKGPEDIVLIGNEGQVRESLEELSASGATDLRATELCPTEDDAQRTRALLREMQ' A
#
# COMPACT_ATOMS: atom_id res chain seq x y z
N SER A 1 -7.08 7.91 -16.98
CA SER A 1 -7.73 6.74 -16.38
C SER A 1 -7.13 6.23 -15.07
N TYR A 2 -6.45 7.07 -14.27
CA TYR A 2 -6.16 6.82 -12.85
C TYR A 2 -7.06 7.70 -11.95
N ARG A 3 -7.31 8.95 -12.39
CA ARG A 3 -8.30 9.87 -11.79
C ARG A 3 -9.74 9.32 -11.74
N ALA A 4 -10.19 8.64 -12.79
CA ALA A 4 -11.57 8.10 -12.81
C ALA A 4 -11.81 6.98 -11.77
N MET A 5 -10.75 6.33 -11.27
CA MET A 5 -10.82 5.35 -10.20
C MET A 5 -10.79 6.04 -8.82
N LEU A 6 -9.92 7.04 -8.67
CA LEU A 6 -9.85 7.93 -7.49
C LEU A 6 -11.19 8.64 -7.20
N ASP A 7 -11.80 9.21 -8.25
CA ASP A 7 -13.07 9.96 -8.14
C ASP A 7 -14.24 9.07 -7.68
N ARG A 8 -14.15 7.73 -7.87
CA ARG A 8 -15.22 6.78 -7.54
C ARG A 8 -15.19 6.33 -6.07
N GLU A 9 -14.04 6.39 -5.43
CA GLU A 9 -13.83 6.00 -4.01
C GLU A 9 -13.86 7.21 -3.05
N GLY A 10 -14.00 8.44 -3.56
CA GLY A 10 -14.03 9.67 -2.74
C GLY A 10 -12.64 10.16 -2.27
N ALA A 11 -11.57 9.57 -2.81
CA ALA A 11 -10.19 9.94 -2.57
C ALA A 11 -9.82 11.23 -3.33
N LYS A 12 -9.30 12.24 -2.64
CA LYS A 12 -9.00 13.57 -3.20
C LYS A 12 -7.68 13.60 -3.98
N GLY A 13 -6.81 12.61 -3.76
CA GLY A 13 -5.54 12.45 -4.48
C GLY A 13 -4.93 11.04 -4.31
N PRO A 14 -3.87 10.71 -5.07
CA PRO A 14 -3.12 9.46 -4.90
C PRO A 14 -2.69 9.20 -3.46
N GLU A 15 -2.37 10.25 -2.71
CA GLU A 15 -2.06 10.19 -1.28
C GLU A 15 -3.16 9.56 -0.41
N ASP A 16 -4.42 9.59 -0.83
CA ASP A 16 -5.55 8.99 -0.09
C ASP A 16 -5.74 7.49 -0.41
N ILE A 17 -4.98 6.94 -1.36
CA ILE A 17 -5.07 5.53 -1.80
C ILE A 17 -3.72 4.80 -1.80
N VAL A 18 -2.63 5.46 -1.39
CA VAL A 18 -1.30 4.85 -1.35
C VAL A 18 -0.85 4.71 0.11
N LEU A 19 -0.42 3.50 0.46
CA LEU A 19 0.26 3.22 1.74
C LEU A 19 1.72 3.67 1.63
N ILE A 20 2.06 4.81 2.24
CA ILE A 20 3.42 5.37 2.26
C ILE A 20 3.81 5.69 3.70
N GLY A 21 4.99 5.24 4.12
CA GLY A 21 5.51 5.51 5.44
C GLY A 21 6.75 4.69 5.71
N ASN A 22 7.18 4.68 6.98
CA ASN A 22 8.19 3.71 7.41
C ASN A 22 7.58 2.30 7.51
N GLU A 23 8.43 1.29 7.70
CA GLU A 23 8.02 -0.12 7.75
C GLU A 23 6.97 -0.41 8.82
N GLY A 24 7.03 0.26 9.98
CA GLY A 24 6.06 0.08 11.05
C GLY A 24 4.67 0.61 10.68
N GLN A 25 4.63 1.82 10.09
CA GLN A 25 3.37 2.43 9.63
C GLN A 25 2.73 1.62 8.49
N VAL A 26 3.55 1.13 7.55
CA VAL A 26 3.06 0.29 6.45
C VAL A 26 2.57 -1.05 7.00
N ARG A 27 3.25 -1.65 7.97
CA ARG A 27 2.82 -2.88 8.64
C ARG A 27 1.46 -2.71 9.32
N GLU A 28 1.32 -1.68 10.16
CA GLU A 28 0.06 -1.39 10.86
C GLU A 28 -1.11 -1.24 9.87
N SER A 29 -0.89 -0.50 8.78
CA SER A 29 -1.92 -0.33 7.73
C SER A 29 -2.28 -1.65 7.02
N LEU A 30 -1.29 -2.53 6.80
CA LEU A 30 -1.52 -3.85 6.21
C LEU A 30 -2.26 -4.79 7.17
N GLU A 31 -1.97 -4.70 8.48
CA GLU A 31 -2.68 -5.43 9.53
C GLU A 31 -4.14 -4.99 9.63
N GLU A 32 -4.41 -3.68 9.55
CA GLU A 32 -5.78 -3.13 9.49
C GLU A 32 -6.55 -3.64 8.26
N LEU A 33 -5.90 -3.67 7.09
CA LEU A 33 -6.50 -4.19 5.86
C LEU A 33 -6.82 -5.70 5.97
N SER A 34 -5.93 -6.47 6.58
CA SER A 34 -6.19 -7.89 6.88
C SER A 34 -7.37 -8.04 7.84
N ALA A 35 -7.41 -7.23 8.91
CA ALA A 35 -8.49 -7.24 9.90
C ALA A 35 -9.85 -6.80 9.32
N SER A 36 -9.87 -6.02 8.23
CA SER A 36 -11.11 -5.67 7.53
C SER A 36 -11.72 -6.84 6.74
N GLY A 37 -11.07 -8.01 6.72
CA GLY A 37 -11.51 -9.20 6.00
C GLY A 37 -11.03 -9.26 4.56
N ALA A 38 -10.00 -8.50 4.19
CA ALA A 38 -9.38 -8.63 2.88
C ALA A 38 -8.74 -10.02 2.73
N THR A 39 -9.09 -10.75 1.68
CA THR A 39 -8.55 -12.09 1.42
C THR A 39 -7.33 -12.08 0.50
N ASP A 40 -7.23 -11.05 -0.34
CA ASP A 40 -6.22 -10.95 -1.38
C ASP A 40 -5.66 -9.53 -1.42
N LEU A 41 -4.33 -9.41 -1.40
CA LEU A 41 -3.62 -8.14 -1.53
C LEU A 41 -2.92 -8.08 -2.89
N ARG A 42 -3.26 -7.07 -3.71
CA ARG A 42 -2.49 -6.72 -4.91
C ARG A 42 -1.82 -5.37 -4.74
N ALA A 43 -0.53 -5.41 -4.42
CA ALA A 43 0.31 -4.22 -4.29
C ALA A 43 1.07 -3.92 -5.59
N THR A 44 1.25 -2.64 -5.89
CA THR A 44 2.21 -2.15 -6.89
C THR A 44 3.17 -1.21 -6.17
N GLU A 45 4.46 -1.53 -6.20
CA GLU A 45 5.50 -0.74 -5.56
C GLU A 45 5.77 0.54 -6.35
N LEU A 46 5.75 1.68 -5.65
CA LEU A 46 6.09 2.99 -6.19
C LEU A 46 7.25 3.56 -5.38
N CYS A 47 8.43 2.94 -5.53
CA CYS A 47 9.61 3.27 -4.73
C CYS A 47 10.54 4.22 -5.51
N PRO A 48 11.10 5.26 -4.84
CA PRO A 48 11.99 6.22 -5.49
C PRO A 48 13.40 5.65 -5.72
N THR A 49 13.79 4.60 -4.99
CA THR A 49 15.07 3.91 -5.11
C THR A 49 14.91 2.39 -5.10
N GLU A 50 15.93 1.66 -5.56
CA GLU A 50 15.95 0.20 -5.51
C GLU A 50 16.03 -0.31 -4.07
N ASP A 51 16.76 0.36 -3.19
CA ASP A 51 16.85 -0.01 -1.77
C ASP A 51 15.47 0.12 -1.09
N ASP A 52 14.72 1.18 -1.39
CA ASP A 52 13.35 1.33 -0.91
C ASP A 52 12.45 0.21 -1.44
N ALA A 53 12.58 -0.16 -2.72
CA ALA A 53 11.83 -1.27 -3.31
C ALA A 53 12.16 -2.62 -2.64
N GLN A 54 13.44 -2.86 -2.32
CA GLN A 54 13.86 -4.07 -1.63
C GLN A 54 13.29 -4.15 -0.21
N ARG A 55 13.34 -3.04 0.53
CA ARG A 55 12.77 -2.95 1.89
C ARG A 55 11.25 -3.15 1.88
N THR A 56 10.53 -2.51 0.95
CA THR A 56 9.10 -2.72 0.77
C THR A 56 8.78 -4.18 0.44
N ARG A 57 9.52 -4.83 -0.47
CA ARG A 57 9.34 -6.26 -0.78
C ARG A 57 9.65 -7.18 0.38
N ALA A 58 10.69 -6.89 1.15
CA ALA A 58 11.01 -7.66 2.35
C ALA A 58 9.84 -7.62 3.33
N LEU A 59 9.31 -6.43 3.61
CA LEU A 59 8.15 -6.26 4.48
C LEU A 59 6.90 -6.99 3.96
N LEU A 60 6.58 -6.88 2.67
CA LEU A 60 5.42 -7.57 2.08
C LEU A 60 5.54 -9.10 2.14
N ARG A 61 6.76 -9.65 2.10
CA ARG A 61 7.01 -11.09 2.24
C ARG A 61 6.83 -11.59 3.66
N GLU A 62 7.01 -10.75 4.67
CA GLU A 62 6.74 -11.11 6.07
C GLU A 62 5.25 -11.30 6.36
N MET A 63 4.38 -10.79 5.48
CA MET A 63 2.92 -10.82 5.64
C MET A 63 2.23 -11.89 4.78
N GLN A 64 2.99 -12.78 4.14
CA GLN A 64 2.50 -13.96 3.42
C GLN A 64 2.42 -15.18 4.36
#